data_AF-A0A7R9ELZ2-F1
#
_entry.id   AF-A0A7R9ELZ2-F1
#
_cell.length_a   1.000
_cell.length_b   1.000
_cell.length_c   1.000
_cell.angle_alpha   90.00
_cell.angle_beta   90.00
_cell.angle_gamma   90.00
#
_symmetry.space_group_name_H-M   'P 1'
#
loop_
_entity.id
_entity.type
_entity.pdbx_description
1 polymer ?
#
loop_
_entity_poly.entity_id
_entity_poly.type
_entity_poly.pdbx_seq_one_letter_code
_entity_poly.pdbx_strand_id
1 'polypeptide(L)'
;MKDQRSFTFAIKSLPLDCSRSMKWREKWEVETLNTWEPPEVIKKYYPSGLAGFDKEGAPVVVIPFAGLDMWGMLHSLNKADFIRMTIKMIETYQEIAWEQSKKCGQAAGTVSAIIDMENFNLRQYAWRPAGEVVLSLIQMYEANYPEILKTCYIINAPKIFAIAFSVVKNFLNEYTLNKIKIFKNDPRKYQPLLLQIIDDNQLPKHYGGTMTDPDGDPTCPSKIHPGGKVPKSFYLKNADDKGSSLTTDSFCTIVVKKGEKLKLPYIVAQEGSFLKWEFKTEGHDIKFGVLCKNADEKDTVVIPIHRVTSHTVDEMGVITCPEPATYLVVFDNSYSYLRNKKLHYSIQVTPPIKMSMLSDEEVVVKDI
;
A
#
# COMPACT_ATOMS: atom_id res chain seq x y z
N MET A 1 32.09 -16.40 -23.62
CA MET A 1 31.87 -17.70 -22.95
C MET A 1 32.72 -17.95 -21.70
N LYS A 2 33.81 -17.21 -21.43
CA LYS A 2 34.60 -17.35 -20.18
C LYS A 2 34.07 -16.56 -18.97
N ASP A 3 33.05 -15.71 -19.15
CA ASP A 3 32.58 -14.78 -18.10
C ASP A 3 31.41 -15.31 -17.26
N GLN A 4 30.51 -16.10 -17.85
CA GLN A 4 29.34 -16.64 -17.13
C GLN A 4 29.71 -17.66 -16.03
N ARG A 5 30.78 -18.45 -16.21
CA ARG A 5 31.19 -19.45 -15.22
C ARG A 5 31.76 -18.82 -13.95
N SER A 6 32.51 -17.72 -14.10
CA SER A 6 33.11 -16.96 -12.99
C SER A 6 32.05 -16.24 -12.15
N PHE A 7 31.06 -15.64 -12.81
CA PHE A 7 29.92 -14.99 -12.16
C PHE A 7 29.03 -16.00 -11.42
N THR A 8 28.76 -17.16 -12.04
CA THR A 8 27.98 -18.24 -11.42
C THR A 8 28.67 -18.82 -10.19
N PHE A 9 30.02 -18.86 -10.17
CA PHE A 9 30.79 -19.36 -9.02
C PHE A 9 30.79 -18.36 -7.85
N ALA A 10 30.87 -17.06 -8.11
CA ALA A 10 30.76 -16.01 -7.09
C ALA A 10 29.37 -15.93 -6.44
N ILE A 11 28.31 -16.18 -7.22
CA ILE A 11 26.92 -16.24 -6.69
C ILE A 11 26.70 -17.44 -5.78
N LYS A 12 27.48 -18.53 -5.92
CA LYS A 12 27.39 -19.73 -5.06
C LYS A 12 28.12 -19.58 -3.72
N SER A 13 29.04 -18.62 -3.59
CA SER A 13 29.82 -18.40 -2.35
C SER A 13 29.28 -17.29 -1.46
N LEU A 14 28.23 -16.58 -1.87
CA LEU A 14 27.56 -15.57 -1.06
C LEU A 14 26.56 -16.23 -0.09
N PRO A 15 26.28 -15.61 1.08
CA PRO A 15 25.14 -16.01 1.91
C PRO A 15 23.87 -16.13 1.04
N LEU A 16 23.03 -17.14 1.32
CA LEU A 16 21.83 -17.45 0.52
C LEU A 16 20.96 -16.22 0.21
N ASP A 17 20.83 -15.30 1.16
CA ASP A 17 20.05 -14.07 1.00
C ASP A 17 20.70 -13.08 0.02
N CYS A 18 22.03 -12.98 0.02
CA CYS A 18 22.77 -12.15 -0.92
C CYS A 18 22.73 -12.76 -2.34
N SER A 19 22.82 -14.09 -2.47
CA SER A 19 22.63 -14.78 -3.75
C SER A 19 21.24 -14.55 -4.36
N ARG A 20 20.19 -14.57 -3.53
CA ARG A 20 18.81 -14.26 -3.93
C ARG A 20 18.64 -12.80 -4.35
N SER A 21 19.20 -11.87 -3.56
CA SER A 21 19.18 -10.44 -3.89
C SER A 21 19.90 -10.14 -5.21
N MET A 22 21.05 -10.75 -5.48
CA MET A 22 21.77 -10.56 -6.75
C MET A 22 20.95 -11.02 -7.97
N LYS A 23 20.27 -12.18 -7.88
CA LYS A 23 19.36 -12.64 -8.94
C LYS A 23 18.16 -11.71 -9.12
N TRP A 24 17.64 -11.14 -8.03
CA TRP A 24 16.59 -10.15 -8.08
C TRP A 24 17.07 -8.87 -8.77
N ARG A 25 18.28 -8.38 -8.44
CA ARG A 25 18.89 -7.20 -9.09
C ARG A 25 19.07 -7.41 -10.60
N GLU A 26 19.53 -8.59 -11.00
CA GLU A 26 19.64 -8.97 -12.42
C GLU A 26 18.27 -8.95 -13.11
N LYS A 27 17.26 -9.61 -12.51
CA LYS A 27 15.89 -9.67 -13.05
C LYS A 27 15.25 -8.30 -13.22
N TRP A 28 15.51 -7.37 -12.29
CA TRP A 28 14.96 -6.02 -12.32
C TRP A 28 15.87 -5.00 -13.01
N GLU A 29 17.00 -5.45 -13.57
CA GLU A 29 17.97 -4.62 -14.29
C GLU A 29 18.41 -3.40 -13.45
N VAL A 30 18.61 -3.62 -12.15
CA VAL A 30 18.79 -2.54 -11.17
C VAL A 30 20.02 -1.68 -11.49
N GLU A 31 21.11 -2.30 -11.95
CA GLU A 31 22.35 -1.61 -12.30
C GLU A 31 22.20 -0.64 -13.50
N THR A 32 21.20 -0.84 -14.36
CA THR A 32 20.93 0.00 -15.53
C THR A 32 19.67 0.85 -15.37
N LEU A 33 19.06 0.83 -14.18
CA LEU A 33 17.78 1.46 -13.90
C LEU A 33 17.83 2.99 -13.98
N ASN A 34 19.00 3.58 -13.79
CA ASN A 34 19.25 5.01 -14.01
C ASN A 34 18.94 5.43 -15.47
N THR A 35 19.19 4.55 -16.45
CA THR A 35 18.88 4.78 -17.88
C THR A 35 17.42 4.55 -18.25
N TRP A 36 16.65 3.85 -17.41
CA TRP A 36 15.23 3.63 -17.66
C TRP A 36 14.43 4.91 -17.42
N GLU A 37 13.71 5.37 -18.43
CA GLU A 37 12.87 6.55 -18.33
C GLU A 37 11.46 6.20 -17.81
N PRO A 38 11.04 6.73 -16.65
CA PRO A 38 9.69 6.46 -16.15
C PRO A 38 8.62 7.00 -17.12
N PRO A 39 7.51 6.28 -17.31
CA PRO A 39 6.36 6.78 -18.04
C PRO A 39 5.89 8.16 -17.54
N GLU A 40 5.38 8.99 -18.45
CA GLU A 40 4.99 10.37 -18.15
C GLU A 40 3.99 10.47 -16.99
N VAL A 41 3.06 9.51 -16.89
CA VAL A 41 2.09 9.44 -15.79
C VAL A 41 2.75 9.29 -14.42
N ILE A 42 3.85 8.53 -14.33
CA ILE A 42 4.61 8.41 -13.08
C ILE A 42 5.27 9.74 -12.75
N LYS A 43 5.98 10.33 -13.72
CA LYS A 43 6.69 11.60 -13.55
C LYS A 43 5.77 12.73 -13.07
N LYS A 44 4.52 12.75 -13.55
CA LYS A 44 3.55 13.82 -13.27
C LYS A 44 2.66 13.58 -12.06
N TYR A 45 2.52 12.34 -11.58
CA TYR A 45 1.49 12.04 -10.57
C TYR A 45 1.99 11.16 -9.42
N TYR A 46 3.23 10.64 -9.46
CA TYR A 46 3.76 9.85 -8.35
C TYR A 46 4.22 10.80 -7.23
N PRO A 47 3.67 10.70 -6.01
CA PRO A 47 4.08 11.55 -4.90
C PRO A 47 5.36 11.02 -4.24
N SER A 48 6.42 11.81 -4.27
CA SER A 48 7.65 11.58 -3.51
C SER A 48 8.58 12.78 -3.68
N GLY A 49 9.52 12.96 -2.76
CA GLY A 49 10.65 13.84 -2.98
C GLY A 49 11.66 13.88 -1.85
N LEU A 50 12.82 14.44 -2.17
CA LEU A 50 13.87 14.73 -1.19
C LEU A 50 13.62 16.12 -0.60
N ALA A 51 13.23 16.19 0.67
CA ALA A 51 13.07 17.48 1.36
C ALA A 51 14.43 18.16 1.57
N GLY A 52 15.34 17.44 2.21
CA GLY A 52 16.66 17.91 2.63
C GLY A 52 17.42 16.78 3.31
N PHE A 53 18.27 17.14 4.26
CA PHE A 53 19.07 16.20 5.04
C PHE A 53 18.78 16.34 6.53
N ASP A 54 18.90 15.24 7.26
CA ASP A 54 18.88 15.29 8.71
C ASP A 54 20.23 15.79 9.27
N LYS A 55 20.30 16.02 10.58
CA LYS A 55 21.47 16.62 11.25
C LYS A 55 22.73 15.77 11.18
N GLU A 56 22.63 14.49 10.79
CA GLU A 56 23.78 13.62 10.57
C GLU A 56 24.11 13.47 9.08
N GLY A 57 23.38 14.19 8.20
CA GLY A 57 23.59 14.19 6.75
C GLY A 57 22.79 13.13 5.99
N ALA A 58 21.93 12.34 6.65
CA ALA A 58 21.13 11.35 5.95
C ALA A 58 19.97 12.03 5.19
N PRO A 59 19.68 11.64 3.93
CA PRO A 59 18.58 12.21 3.17
C PRO A 59 17.22 11.99 3.84
N VAL A 60 16.38 13.02 3.77
CA VAL A 60 14.99 13.02 4.28
C VAL A 60 14.04 12.97 3.10
N VAL A 61 13.39 11.82 2.93
CA VAL A 61 12.41 11.58 1.86
C VAL A 61 11.00 11.77 2.40
N VAL A 62 10.16 12.49 1.66
CA VAL A 62 8.75 12.72 2.00
C VAL A 62 7.86 12.05 0.98
N ILE A 63 6.86 11.31 1.44
CA ILE A 63 5.86 10.64 0.60
C ILE A 63 4.46 11.07 1.05
N PRO A 64 3.83 12.03 0.35
CA PRO A 64 2.44 12.40 0.58
C PRO A 64 1.47 11.34 0.05
N PHE A 65 0.84 10.56 0.93
CA PHE A 65 -0.10 9.51 0.51
C PHE A 65 -1.41 10.06 -0.04
N ALA A 66 -1.79 11.30 0.31
CA ALA A 66 -2.96 11.98 -0.22
C ALA A 66 -2.99 11.99 -1.76
N GLY A 67 -1.83 12.22 -2.39
CA GLY A 67 -1.69 12.28 -3.84
C GLY A 67 -1.40 10.95 -4.51
N LEU A 68 -1.27 9.85 -3.77
CA LEU A 68 -0.98 8.54 -4.35
C LEU A 68 -2.26 7.90 -4.87
N ASP A 69 -2.62 8.20 -6.12
CA ASP A 69 -3.79 7.62 -6.81
C ASP A 69 -3.49 6.21 -7.34
N MET A 70 -3.54 5.21 -6.45
CA MET A 70 -3.30 3.80 -6.82
C MET A 70 -4.23 3.32 -7.92
N TRP A 71 -5.48 3.79 -7.91
CA TRP A 71 -6.45 3.43 -8.93
C TRP A 71 -6.00 3.93 -10.30
N GLY A 72 -5.73 5.23 -10.42
CA GLY A 72 -5.30 5.82 -11.67
C GLY A 72 -3.97 5.25 -12.17
N MET A 73 -3.00 5.10 -11.26
CA MET A 73 -1.69 4.52 -11.57
C MET A 73 -1.81 3.12 -12.17
N LEU A 74 -2.58 2.23 -11.56
CA LEU A 74 -2.69 0.83 -12.02
C LEU A 74 -3.61 0.65 -13.24
N HIS A 75 -4.36 1.67 -13.65
CA HIS A 75 -5.06 1.70 -14.95
C HIS A 75 -4.20 2.30 -16.07
N SER A 76 -3.21 3.11 -15.70
CA SER A 76 -2.26 3.74 -16.63
C SER A 76 -0.96 2.95 -16.83
N LEU A 77 -0.63 2.06 -15.89
CA LEU A 77 0.64 1.36 -15.81
C LEU A 77 0.40 -0.12 -15.58
N ASN A 78 1.30 -0.95 -16.08
CA ASN A 78 1.41 -2.32 -15.59
C ASN A 78 2.05 -2.32 -14.18
N LYS A 79 1.81 -3.39 -13.42
CA LYS A 79 2.36 -3.54 -12.05
C LYS A 79 3.90 -3.49 -12.02
N ALA A 80 4.56 -4.01 -13.06
CA ALA A 80 6.01 -4.06 -13.12
C ALA A 80 6.62 -2.65 -13.20
N ASP A 81 6.03 -1.72 -13.94
CA ASP A 81 6.51 -0.34 -14.04
C ASP A 81 6.33 0.43 -12.71
N PHE A 82 5.26 0.14 -11.96
CA PHE A 82 5.08 0.71 -10.62
C PHE A 82 6.15 0.21 -9.64
N ILE A 83 6.44 -1.09 -9.67
CA ILE A 83 7.51 -1.69 -8.86
C ILE A 83 8.87 -1.14 -9.29
N ARG A 84 9.14 -1.11 -10.60
CA ARG A 84 10.38 -0.60 -11.19
C ARG A 84 10.66 0.86 -10.81
N MET A 85 9.64 1.72 -10.85
CA MET A 85 9.77 3.10 -10.37
C MET A 85 10.12 3.14 -8.87
N THR A 86 9.48 2.30 -8.06
CA THR A 86 9.75 2.27 -6.62
C THR A 86 11.18 1.84 -6.33
N ILE A 87 11.69 0.83 -7.04
CA ILE A 87 13.10 0.42 -7.01
C ILE A 87 14.00 1.60 -7.40
N LYS A 88 13.68 2.30 -8.51
CA LYS A 88 14.48 3.44 -8.98
C LYS A 88 14.60 4.54 -7.94
N MET A 89 13.51 4.86 -7.24
CA MET A 89 13.56 5.86 -6.16
C MET A 89 14.41 5.37 -4.99
N ILE A 90 14.26 4.11 -4.57
CA ILE A 90 15.04 3.54 -3.47
C ILE A 90 16.54 3.57 -3.79
N GLU A 91 16.95 3.16 -5.00
CA GLU A 91 18.34 3.24 -5.45
C GLU A 91 18.83 4.69 -5.51
N THR A 92 18.02 5.62 -6.02
CA THR A 92 18.38 7.05 -6.11
C THR A 92 18.65 7.64 -4.71
N TYR A 93 17.78 7.37 -3.73
CA TYR A 93 17.97 7.88 -2.38
C TYR A 93 19.13 7.20 -1.65
N GLN A 94 19.38 5.92 -1.92
CA GLN A 94 20.57 5.23 -1.41
C GLN A 94 21.86 5.77 -2.01
N GLU A 95 21.89 6.10 -3.30
CA GLU A 95 23.05 6.72 -3.93
C GLU A 95 23.36 8.08 -3.28
N ILE A 96 22.33 8.89 -3.03
CA ILE A 96 22.47 10.15 -2.28
C ILE A 96 23.01 9.88 -0.86
N ALA A 97 22.44 8.92 -0.13
CA ALA A 97 22.89 8.57 1.22
C ALA A 97 24.36 8.10 1.21
N TRP A 98 24.73 7.28 0.24
CA TRP A 98 26.11 6.80 0.05
C TRP A 98 27.08 7.96 -0.16
N GLU A 99 26.75 8.92 -1.03
CA GLU A 99 27.57 10.12 -1.23
C GLU A 99 27.65 11.01 0.01
N GLN A 100 26.57 11.10 0.80
CA GLN A 100 26.59 11.80 2.08
C GLN A 100 27.46 11.07 3.11
N SER A 101 27.47 9.73 3.10
CA SER A 101 28.29 8.95 4.04
C SER A 101 29.78 9.22 3.90
N LYS A 102 30.24 9.50 2.68
CA LYS A 102 31.63 9.89 2.40
C LYS A 102 32.00 11.26 3.00
N LYS A 103 31.01 12.13 3.23
CA LYS A 103 31.18 13.52 3.69
C LYS A 103 30.91 13.68 5.19
N CYS A 104 29.86 13.03 5.68
CA CYS A 104 29.29 13.22 7.02
C CYS A 104 29.48 11.99 7.93
N GLY A 105 30.03 10.88 7.40
CA GLY A 105 30.26 9.64 8.13
C GLY A 105 29.12 8.63 7.95
N GLN A 106 29.31 7.44 8.53
CA GLN A 106 28.46 6.27 8.25
C GLN A 106 26.96 6.49 8.52
N ALA A 107 26.59 7.29 9.52
CA ALA A 107 25.20 7.59 9.85
C ALA A 107 24.43 8.27 8.69
N ALA A 108 25.13 9.00 7.83
CA ALA A 108 24.56 9.65 6.66
C ALA A 108 24.26 8.67 5.50
N GLY A 109 24.80 7.44 5.57
CA GLY A 109 24.59 6.35 4.61
C GLY A 109 23.23 5.65 4.69
N THR A 110 22.28 6.22 5.44
CA THR A 110 20.94 5.69 5.64
C THR A 110 19.88 6.73 5.24
N VAL A 111 18.61 6.33 5.13
CA VAL A 111 17.52 7.21 4.67
C VAL A 111 16.49 7.43 5.78
N SER A 112 16.14 8.69 6.04
CA SER A 112 15.01 9.06 6.89
C SER A 112 13.76 9.26 6.03
N ALA A 113 12.64 8.65 6.41
CA ALA A 113 11.38 8.75 5.66
C ALA A 113 10.29 9.46 6.48
N ILE A 114 9.53 10.35 5.84
CA ILE A 114 8.31 10.95 6.36
C ILE A 114 7.17 10.52 5.44
N ILE A 115 6.27 9.70 5.97
CA ILE A 115 5.07 9.25 5.28
C ILE A 115 3.89 10.06 5.81
N ASP A 116 3.35 10.92 4.97
CA ASP A 116 2.22 11.77 5.34
C ASP A 116 0.90 11.12 4.94
N MET A 117 0.13 10.73 5.96
CA MET A 117 -1.14 10.03 5.81
C MET A 117 -2.35 10.96 5.83
N GLU A 118 -2.15 12.28 5.70
CA GLU A 118 -3.25 13.21 5.53
C GLU A 118 -4.14 12.78 4.34
N ASN A 119 -5.45 12.84 4.52
CA ASN A 119 -6.44 12.40 3.52
C ASN A 119 -6.27 10.95 3.00
N PHE A 120 -5.60 10.08 3.77
CA PHE A 120 -5.42 8.68 3.39
C PHE A 120 -6.76 7.96 3.12
N ASN A 121 -6.87 7.38 1.93
CA ASN A 121 -8.05 6.64 1.50
C ASN A 121 -7.78 5.13 1.53
N LEU A 122 -8.26 4.42 2.56
CA LEU A 122 -8.07 2.97 2.66
C LEU A 122 -8.72 2.21 1.49
N ARG A 123 -9.78 2.74 0.87
CA ARG A 123 -10.58 2.02 -0.15
C ARG A 123 -9.73 1.63 -1.35
N GLN A 124 -8.81 2.48 -1.80
CA GLN A 124 -7.97 2.16 -2.96
C GLN A 124 -7.01 1.00 -2.69
N TYR A 125 -6.63 0.75 -1.43
CA TYR A 125 -5.74 -0.35 -1.04
C TYR A 125 -6.49 -1.64 -0.73
N ALA A 126 -7.79 -1.54 -0.42
CA ALA A 126 -8.65 -2.71 -0.36
C ALA A 126 -8.82 -3.34 -1.75
N TRP A 127 -8.76 -2.55 -2.84
CA TRP A 127 -8.77 -3.08 -4.20
C TRP A 127 -7.60 -4.05 -4.44
N ARG A 128 -7.90 -5.27 -4.93
CA ARG A 128 -6.96 -6.39 -4.93
C ARG A 128 -5.65 -6.08 -5.69
N PRO A 129 -5.68 -5.50 -6.90
CA PRO A 129 -4.46 -5.11 -7.61
C PRO A 129 -3.56 -4.16 -6.81
N ALA A 130 -4.14 -3.17 -6.11
CA ALA A 130 -3.36 -2.26 -5.27
C ALA A 130 -2.79 -2.96 -4.04
N GLY A 131 -3.57 -3.77 -3.34
CA GLY A 131 -3.10 -4.56 -2.21
C GLY A 131 -1.96 -5.52 -2.58
N GLU A 132 -2.06 -6.21 -3.72
CA GLU A 132 -1.01 -7.10 -4.24
C GLU A 132 0.28 -6.35 -4.56
N VAL A 133 0.19 -5.16 -5.16
CA VAL A 133 1.35 -4.32 -5.46
C VAL A 133 2.01 -3.82 -4.17
N VAL A 134 1.24 -3.33 -3.20
CA VAL A 134 1.77 -2.89 -1.91
C VAL A 134 2.48 -4.03 -1.18
N LEU A 135 1.86 -5.21 -1.13
CA LEU A 135 2.48 -6.37 -0.51
C LEU A 135 3.79 -6.77 -1.22
N SER A 136 3.77 -6.80 -2.56
CA SER A 136 4.95 -7.10 -3.37
C SER A 136 6.09 -6.11 -3.11
N LEU A 137 5.77 -4.83 -2.94
CA LEU A 137 6.74 -3.78 -2.62
C LEU A 137 7.37 -3.96 -1.24
N ILE A 138 6.56 -4.28 -0.22
CA ILE A 138 7.07 -4.52 1.14
C ILE A 138 7.99 -5.74 1.15
N GLN A 139 7.56 -6.85 0.55
CA GLN A 139 8.37 -8.07 0.49
C GLN A 139 9.67 -7.84 -0.28
N MET A 140 9.59 -7.12 -1.40
CA MET A 140 10.77 -6.73 -2.18
C MET A 140 11.71 -5.87 -1.35
N TYR A 141 11.17 -4.87 -0.64
CA TYR A 141 11.95 -3.97 0.19
C TYR A 141 12.71 -4.73 1.29
N GLU A 142 12.00 -5.53 2.07
CA GLU A 142 12.56 -6.29 3.21
C GLU A 142 13.58 -7.34 2.77
N ALA A 143 13.43 -7.93 1.58
CA ALA A 143 14.33 -8.95 1.07
C ALA A 143 15.60 -8.39 0.40
N ASN A 144 15.55 -7.18 -0.16
CA ASN A 144 16.62 -6.66 -1.03
C ASN A 144 17.30 -5.39 -0.51
N TYR A 145 16.71 -4.71 0.46
CA TYR A 145 17.22 -3.46 1.02
C TYR A 145 17.39 -3.52 2.55
N PRO A 146 18.23 -4.45 3.05
CA PRO A 146 18.46 -4.57 4.48
C PRO A 146 19.15 -3.31 5.04
N GLU A 147 18.69 -2.86 6.21
CA GLU A 147 19.35 -1.83 7.02
C GLU A 147 19.51 -0.41 6.42
N ILE A 148 18.86 -0.11 5.30
CA ILE A 148 18.98 1.22 4.66
C ILE A 148 18.13 2.31 5.32
N LEU A 149 17.04 1.92 6.00
CA LEU A 149 16.15 2.86 6.69
C LEU A 149 16.78 3.32 7.99
N LYS A 150 16.90 4.62 8.20
CA LYS A 150 17.30 5.22 9.47
C LYS A 150 16.14 5.26 10.46
N THR A 151 15.05 5.91 10.04
CA THR A 151 13.80 6.02 10.80
C THR A 151 12.66 6.39 9.84
N CYS A 152 11.44 5.97 10.16
CA CYS A 152 10.25 6.26 9.38
C CYS A 152 9.20 6.94 10.26
N TYR A 153 8.86 8.19 9.96
CA TYR A 153 7.79 8.94 10.63
C TYR A 153 6.52 8.84 9.81
N ILE A 154 5.53 8.11 10.31
CA ILE A 154 4.18 8.09 9.73
C ILE A 154 3.36 9.15 10.46
N ILE A 155 3.11 10.28 9.82
CA ILE A 155 2.40 11.42 10.40
C ILE A 155 0.98 11.51 9.86
N ASN A 156 0.12 12.27 10.54
CA ASN A 156 -1.28 12.46 10.17
C ASN A 156 -2.09 11.16 10.04
N ALA A 157 -1.67 10.09 10.72
CA ALA A 157 -2.30 8.78 10.60
C ALA A 157 -3.77 8.82 11.08
N PRO A 158 -4.75 8.60 10.19
CA PRO A 158 -6.15 8.52 10.61
C PRO A 158 -6.40 7.22 11.38
N LYS A 159 -7.50 7.13 12.15
CA LYS A 159 -7.84 5.91 12.91
C LYS A 159 -7.88 4.66 12.03
N ILE A 160 -8.34 4.81 10.78
CA ILE A 160 -8.44 3.73 9.80
C ILE A 160 -7.07 3.18 9.36
N PHE A 161 -5.98 3.96 9.50
CA PHE A 161 -4.63 3.49 9.20
C PHE A 161 -4.18 2.35 10.12
N ALA A 162 -4.64 2.30 11.38
CA ALA A 162 -4.30 1.21 12.28
C ALA A 162 -4.71 -0.17 11.72
N ILE A 163 -5.81 -0.23 10.98
CA ILE A 163 -6.26 -1.44 10.27
C ILE A 163 -5.24 -1.79 9.19
N ALA A 164 -4.89 -0.86 8.30
CA ALA A 164 -3.88 -1.08 7.28
C ALA A 164 -2.53 -1.51 7.88
N PHE A 165 -2.07 -0.84 8.94
CA PHE A 165 -0.82 -1.13 9.62
C PHE A 165 -0.79 -2.54 10.22
N SER A 166 -1.92 -2.99 10.79
CA SER A 166 -2.05 -4.36 11.31
C SER A 166 -1.88 -5.45 10.25
N VAL A 167 -2.18 -5.14 8.98
CA VAL A 167 -1.91 -6.03 7.84
C VAL A 167 -0.42 -6.00 7.53
N VAL A 168 0.12 -4.81 7.25
CA VAL A 168 1.48 -4.66 6.71
C VAL A 168 2.57 -5.03 7.70
N LYS A 169 2.34 -4.85 9.01
CA LYS A 169 3.34 -5.17 10.04
C LYS A 169 3.78 -6.63 10.04
N ASN A 170 2.94 -7.55 9.58
CA ASN A 170 3.28 -8.98 9.52
C ASN A 170 4.28 -9.32 8.40
N PHE A 171 4.58 -8.36 7.53
CA PHE A 171 5.54 -8.51 6.44
C PHE A 171 6.82 -7.70 6.66
N LEU A 172 6.91 -6.96 7.77
CA LEU A 172 8.06 -6.15 8.13
C LEU A 172 8.89 -6.91 9.17
N ASN A 173 10.21 -6.92 9.02
CA ASN A 173 11.08 -7.47 10.05
C ASN A 173 11.12 -6.56 11.30
N GLU A 174 11.61 -7.10 12.42
CA GLU A 174 11.67 -6.36 13.70
C GLU A 174 12.53 -5.09 13.60
N TYR A 175 13.59 -5.12 12.80
CA TYR A 175 14.47 -3.98 12.59
C TYR A 175 13.72 -2.79 11.97
N THR A 176 12.96 -3.02 10.90
CA THR A 176 12.14 -1.99 10.24
C THR A 176 11.03 -1.53 11.18
N LEU A 177 10.33 -2.45 11.86
CA LEU A 177 9.25 -2.12 12.79
C LEU A 177 9.73 -1.20 13.92
N ASN A 178 10.89 -1.46 14.50
CA ASN A 178 11.48 -0.64 15.57
C ASN A 178 11.83 0.78 15.13
N LYS A 179 11.94 1.02 13.83
CA LYS A 179 12.26 2.32 13.24
C LYS A 179 11.04 3.13 12.83
N ILE A 180 9.86 2.53 12.84
CA ILE A 180 8.60 3.18 12.49
C ILE A 180 8.01 3.89 13.71
N LYS A 181 7.73 5.18 13.58
CA LYS A 181 7.08 6.00 14.59
C LYS A 181 5.78 6.57 14.01
N ILE A 182 4.64 6.21 14.60
CA ILE A 182 3.30 6.55 14.08
C ILE A 182 2.67 7.65 14.94
N PHE A 183 2.24 8.72 14.29
CA PHE A 183 1.59 9.86 14.90
C PHE A 183 0.22 10.09 14.28
N LYS A 184 -0.78 10.29 15.13
CA LYS A 184 -2.09 10.81 14.72
C LYS A 184 -1.93 12.23 14.17
N ASN A 185 -3.00 12.78 13.59
CA ASN A 185 -3.05 14.20 13.22
C ASN A 185 -3.02 15.12 14.46
N ASP A 186 -1.80 15.37 14.96
CA ASP A 186 -1.48 16.30 16.05
C ASP A 186 -0.06 16.84 15.85
N PRO A 187 0.11 17.94 15.08
CA PRO A 187 1.42 18.52 14.76
C PRO A 187 2.31 18.80 15.97
N ARG A 188 1.70 19.15 17.11
CA ARG A 188 2.41 19.41 18.38
C ARG A 188 3.19 18.20 18.90
N LYS A 189 2.85 16.98 18.46
CA LYS A 189 3.52 15.75 18.88
C LYS A 189 4.64 15.32 17.95
N TYR A 190 4.46 15.48 16.64
CA TYR A 190 5.44 15.00 15.66
C TYR A 190 6.42 16.10 15.20
N GLN A 191 5.98 17.36 15.06
CA GLN A 191 6.87 18.43 14.58
C GLN A 191 8.10 18.63 15.47
N PRO A 192 7.99 18.66 16.82
CA PRO A 192 9.17 18.77 17.67
C PRO A 192 10.15 17.60 17.52
N LEU A 193 9.64 16.39 17.27
CA LEU A 193 10.48 15.21 17.06
C LEU A 193 11.18 15.24 15.70
N LEU A 194 10.51 15.73 14.66
CA LEU A 194 11.14 15.98 13.36
C LEU A 194 12.24 17.04 13.50
N LEU A 195 12.00 18.15 14.20
CA LEU A 195 13.00 19.21 14.40
C LEU A 195 14.16 18.82 15.35
N GLN A 196 13.99 17.78 16.16
CA GLN A 196 15.10 17.22 16.93
C GLN A 196 16.16 16.60 16.00
N ILE A 197 15.73 15.95 14.92
CA ILE A 197 16.62 15.22 14.02
C ILE A 197 16.92 15.95 12.71
N ILE A 198 16.07 16.88 12.28
CA ILE A 198 16.20 17.63 11.01
C ILE A 198 16.30 19.11 11.35
N ASP A 199 17.25 19.83 10.74
CA ASP A 199 17.32 21.28 10.89
C ASP A 199 16.09 21.94 10.27
N ASP A 200 15.60 23.02 10.86
CA ASP A 200 14.36 23.67 10.45
C ASP A 200 14.39 24.11 8.97
N ASN A 201 15.54 24.58 8.50
CA ASN A 201 15.76 24.99 7.11
C ASN A 201 15.86 23.82 6.11
N GLN A 202 15.94 22.57 6.58
CA GLN A 202 15.92 21.34 5.76
C GLN A 202 14.53 20.70 5.69
N LEU A 203 13.56 21.19 6.48
CA LEU A 203 12.21 20.65 6.57
C LEU A 203 11.19 21.65 6.02
N PRO A 204 10.23 21.23 5.17
CA PRO A 204 9.18 22.11 4.69
C PRO A 204 8.39 22.73 5.85
N LYS A 205 7.97 23.98 5.67
CA LYS A 205 7.16 24.71 6.66
C LYS A 205 5.86 23.98 6.98
N HIS A 206 5.27 23.29 6.01
CA HIS A 206 4.10 22.44 6.20
C HIS A 206 4.32 21.34 7.26
N TYR A 207 5.55 20.82 7.38
CA TYR A 207 5.94 19.80 8.37
C TYR A 207 6.57 20.38 9.64
N GLY A 208 6.56 21.70 9.81
CA GLY A 208 7.03 22.39 11.02
C GLY A 208 8.41 23.04 10.92
N GLY A 209 9.08 22.96 9.77
CA GLY A 209 10.33 23.67 9.51
C GLY A 209 10.13 25.10 9.02
N THR A 210 11.13 25.63 8.33
CA THR A 210 11.15 26.98 7.76
C THR A 210 11.32 27.00 6.25
N MET A 211 11.60 25.84 5.62
CA MET A 211 11.78 25.76 4.17
C MET A 211 10.47 26.01 3.42
N THR A 212 10.55 26.83 2.38
CA THR A 212 9.48 27.09 1.42
C THR A 212 10.06 27.02 0.02
N ASP A 213 9.21 26.84 -0.99
CA ASP A 213 9.61 27.08 -2.37
C ASP A 213 9.91 28.58 -2.63
N PRO A 214 10.54 28.92 -3.77
CA PRO A 214 10.85 30.31 -4.11
C PRO A 214 9.63 31.24 -4.18
N ASP A 215 8.44 30.69 -4.44
CA ASP A 215 7.16 31.41 -4.46
C ASP A 215 6.49 31.49 -3.08
N GLY A 216 7.10 30.90 -2.05
CA GLY A 216 6.61 30.87 -0.68
C GLY A 216 5.71 29.69 -0.34
N ASP A 217 5.50 28.72 -1.25
CA ASP A 217 4.69 27.54 -0.95
C ASP A 217 5.32 26.73 0.21
N PRO A 218 4.58 26.50 1.32
CA PRO A 218 5.11 25.80 2.50
C PRO A 218 5.26 24.28 2.33
N THR A 219 4.70 23.70 1.26
CA THR A 219 4.74 22.25 0.96
C THR A 219 5.93 21.86 0.09
N CYS A 220 6.64 22.84 -0.49
CA CYS A 220 7.81 22.66 -1.35
C CYS A 220 7.58 21.73 -2.57
N PRO A 221 6.56 21.97 -3.42
CA PRO A 221 6.25 21.12 -4.58
C PRO A 221 7.41 21.00 -5.59
N SER A 222 8.33 21.96 -5.64
CA SER A 222 9.55 21.88 -6.47
C SER A 222 10.50 20.75 -6.06
N LYS A 223 10.43 20.32 -4.80
CA LYS A 223 11.25 19.24 -4.23
C LYS A 223 10.44 17.98 -3.95
N ILE A 224 9.19 18.14 -3.49
CA ILE A 224 8.31 17.06 -3.06
C ILE A 224 7.10 17.07 -3.97
N HIS A 225 7.10 16.16 -4.94
CA HIS A 225 5.98 16.08 -5.86
C HIS A 225 4.71 15.70 -5.05
N PRO A 226 3.63 16.48 -5.11
CA PRO A 226 2.44 16.24 -4.29
C PRO A 226 1.62 15.05 -4.80
N GLY A 227 1.88 14.59 -6.02
CA GLY A 227 1.11 13.56 -6.70
C GLY A 227 -0.18 14.14 -7.29
N GLY A 228 -1.24 13.34 -7.29
CA GLY A 228 -2.57 13.80 -7.67
C GLY A 228 -3.39 12.73 -8.38
N LYS A 229 -4.65 13.08 -8.68
CA LYS A 229 -5.55 12.22 -9.45
C LYS A 229 -5.02 12.07 -10.88
N VAL A 230 -4.80 10.83 -11.32
CA VAL A 230 -4.36 10.57 -12.70
C VAL A 230 -5.54 10.79 -13.65
N PRO A 231 -5.40 11.65 -14.68
CA PRO A 231 -6.43 11.84 -15.68
C PRO A 231 -6.70 10.57 -16.48
N LYS A 232 -7.97 10.31 -16.79
CA LYS A 232 -8.37 9.15 -17.60
C LYS A 232 -7.71 9.08 -18.97
N SER A 233 -7.26 10.21 -19.52
CA SER A 233 -6.50 10.24 -20.78
C SER A 233 -5.19 9.43 -20.74
N PHE A 234 -4.64 9.18 -19.54
CA PHE A 234 -3.48 8.31 -19.35
C PHE A 234 -3.85 6.84 -19.20
N TYR A 235 -5.14 6.48 -19.12
CA TYR A 235 -5.54 5.10 -18.92
C TYR A 235 -5.27 4.34 -20.22
N LEU A 236 -4.70 3.14 -20.10
CA LEU A 236 -4.42 2.30 -21.27
C LEU A 236 -5.77 1.96 -21.92
N LYS A 237 -5.91 2.05 -23.26
CA LYS A 237 -7.20 1.98 -23.99
C LYS A 237 -8.10 0.77 -23.68
N ASN A 238 -7.57 -0.28 -23.05
CA ASN A 238 -8.33 -1.43 -22.55
C ASN A 238 -8.98 -1.22 -21.16
N ALA A 239 -8.78 -0.06 -20.53
CA ALA A 239 -9.30 0.30 -19.22
C ALA A 239 -10.69 0.95 -19.29
N ASP A 240 -10.99 1.69 -20.37
CA ASP A 240 -12.25 2.41 -20.54
C ASP A 240 -13.29 1.65 -21.38
N ASP A 241 -12.88 0.75 -22.28
CA ASP A 241 -13.79 -0.07 -23.12
C ASP A 241 -14.31 -1.34 -22.44
N LYS A 242 -13.97 -1.49 -21.17
CA LYS A 242 -14.57 -2.47 -20.27
C LYS A 242 -15.09 -1.72 -19.05
N GLY A 243 -16.33 -1.25 -19.11
CA GLY A 243 -17.07 -0.94 -17.89
C GLY A 243 -16.90 -2.10 -16.91
N SER A 244 -16.09 -1.91 -15.87
CA SER A 244 -15.87 -2.89 -14.80
C SER A 244 -15.69 -4.36 -15.26
N SER A 245 -14.81 -4.66 -16.23
CA SER A 245 -14.58 -6.05 -16.66
C SER A 245 -13.10 -6.47 -16.71
N LEU A 246 -12.43 -6.32 -15.57
CA LEU A 246 -11.29 -7.15 -15.14
C LEU A 246 -11.55 -7.46 -13.64
N THR A 247 -12.59 -8.20 -13.24
CA THR A 247 -12.94 -9.59 -13.59
C THR A 247 -14.43 -9.81 -13.28
N THR A 248 -15.26 -10.02 -14.30
CA THR A 248 -16.67 -10.44 -14.11
C THR A 248 -16.76 -11.84 -13.50
N ASP A 249 -15.66 -12.59 -13.50
CA ASP A 249 -15.57 -13.96 -12.96
C ASP A 249 -15.54 -14.05 -11.43
N SER A 250 -15.55 -12.93 -10.68
CA SER A 250 -15.47 -12.94 -9.21
C SER A 250 -16.66 -12.33 -8.47
N PHE A 251 -17.65 -11.79 -9.19
CA PHE A 251 -18.87 -11.23 -8.58
C PHE A 251 -20.02 -12.22 -8.64
N CYS A 252 -20.59 -12.53 -7.48
CA CYS A 252 -21.87 -13.19 -7.39
C CYS A 252 -22.98 -12.18 -7.68
N THR A 253 -23.98 -12.59 -8.46
CA THR A 253 -25.16 -11.77 -8.74
C THR A 253 -26.37 -12.36 -8.05
N ILE A 254 -27.10 -11.54 -7.30
CA ILE A 254 -28.31 -11.96 -6.59
C ILE A 254 -29.37 -10.86 -6.63
N VAL A 255 -30.64 -11.25 -6.58
CA VAL A 255 -31.76 -10.32 -6.44
C VAL A 255 -32.25 -10.35 -5.00
N VAL A 256 -32.05 -9.25 -4.27
CA VAL A 256 -32.65 -9.05 -2.94
C VAL A 256 -34.06 -8.52 -3.16
N LYS A 257 -35.10 -9.31 -2.86
CA LYS A 257 -36.47 -8.88 -3.14
C LYS A 257 -36.88 -7.74 -2.22
N LYS A 258 -37.92 -7.01 -2.64
CA LYS A 258 -38.56 -5.99 -1.79
C LYS A 258 -39.01 -6.60 -0.46
N GLY A 259 -38.78 -5.90 0.65
CA GLY A 259 -39.13 -6.40 1.98
C GLY A 259 -38.12 -7.40 2.58
N GLU A 260 -37.14 -7.89 1.83
CA GLU A 260 -36.22 -8.94 2.29
C GLU A 260 -34.87 -8.40 2.78
N LYS A 261 -34.17 -9.26 3.54
CA LYS A 261 -32.78 -9.08 3.94
C LYS A 261 -31.99 -10.31 3.51
N LEU A 262 -30.92 -10.08 2.77
CA LEU A 262 -29.92 -11.10 2.47
C LEU A 262 -28.84 -11.07 3.56
N LYS A 263 -28.60 -12.22 4.19
CA LYS A 263 -27.50 -12.41 5.15
C LYS A 263 -26.55 -13.47 4.58
N LEU A 264 -25.29 -13.11 4.38
CA LEU A 264 -24.26 -14.01 3.86
C LEU A 264 -23.27 -14.35 4.97
N PRO A 265 -23.21 -15.61 5.43
CA PRO A 265 -22.27 -16.02 6.48
C PRO A 265 -20.88 -16.29 5.92
N TYR A 266 -19.87 -15.73 6.57
CA TYR A 266 -18.46 -15.95 6.30
C TYR A 266 -17.77 -16.43 7.58
N ILE A 267 -17.32 -17.69 7.57
CA ILE A 267 -16.61 -18.28 8.70
C ILE A 267 -15.17 -17.78 8.69
N VAL A 268 -14.78 -17.12 9.76
CA VAL A 268 -13.40 -16.66 9.98
C VAL A 268 -12.79 -17.58 11.01
N ALA A 269 -11.90 -18.47 10.56
CA ALA A 269 -11.28 -19.48 11.41
C ALA A 269 -10.08 -18.94 12.20
N GLN A 270 -9.48 -17.82 11.77
CA GLN A 270 -8.25 -17.31 12.35
C GLN A 270 -8.41 -15.85 12.78
N GLU A 271 -7.99 -15.56 14.01
CA GLU A 271 -7.93 -14.21 14.55
C GLU A 271 -7.05 -13.32 13.67
N GLY A 272 -7.47 -12.08 13.42
CA GLY A 272 -6.72 -11.14 12.59
C GLY A 272 -6.88 -11.36 11.08
N SER A 273 -7.79 -12.26 10.65
CA SER A 273 -8.20 -12.35 9.24
C SER A 273 -8.89 -11.06 8.79
N PHE A 274 -8.92 -10.82 7.49
CA PHE A 274 -9.59 -9.67 6.88
C PHE A 274 -10.86 -10.10 6.17
N LEU A 275 -11.96 -9.41 6.44
CA LEU A 275 -13.18 -9.52 5.63
C LEU A 275 -13.26 -8.29 4.73
N LYS A 276 -13.16 -8.51 3.43
CA LYS A 276 -13.24 -7.48 2.38
C LYS A 276 -14.54 -7.65 1.61
N TRP A 277 -15.18 -6.54 1.25
CA TRP A 277 -16.31 -6.53 0.33
C TRP A 277 -16.13 -5.49 -0.77
N GLU A 278 -16.74 -5.79 -1.90
CA GLU A 278 -16.94 -4.91 -3.04
C GLU A 278 -18.32 -5.24 -3.62
N PHE A 279 -19.20 -4.26 -3.77
CA PHE A 279 -20.51 -4.52 -4.35
C PHE A 279 -21.12 -3.29 -5.01
N LYS A 280 -22.04 -3.55 -5.94
CA LYS A 280 -22.86 -2.54 -6.59
C LYS A 280 -24.26 -3.04 -6.84
N THR A 281 -25.19 -2.13 -6.96
CA THR A 281 -26.55 -2.43 -7.40
C THR A 281 -26.79 -1.88 -8.80
N GLU A 282 -27.58 -2.57 -9.63
CA GLU A 282 -27.93 -2.04 -10.98
C GLU A 282 -28.80 -0.77 -10.89
N GLY A 283 -29.33 -0.44 -9.72
CA GLY A 283 -30.09 0.78 -9.49
C GLY A 283 -30.55 0.95 -8.04
N HIS A 284 -30.62 2.21 -7.62
CA HIS A 284 -31.01 2.67 -6.28
C HIS A 284 -30.07 2.25 -5.16
N ASP A 285 -30.31 2.79 -3.98
CA ASP A 285 -29.56 2.41 -2.79
C ASP A 285 -29.97 1.02 -2.25
N ILE A 286 -29.14 0.51 -1.36
CA ILE A 286 -29.42 -0.64 -0.49
C ILE A 286 -28.92 -0.33 0.92
N LYS A 287 -29.47 -0.94 1.97
CA LYS A 287 -28.83 -0.89 3.29
C LYS A 287 -27.76 -1.97 3.40
N PHE A 288 -26.61 -1.63 3.96
CA PHE A 288 -25.47 -2.51 4.12
C PHE A 288 -24.94 -2.46 5.55
N GLY A 289 -24.53 -3.61 6.08
CA GLY A 289 -23.82 -3.71 7.35
C GLY A 289 -23.16 -5.07 7.54
N VAL A 290 -22.37 -5.19 8.61
CA VAL A 290 -21.65 -6.43 8.96
C VAL A 290 -21.89 -6.72 10.43
N LEU A 291 -22.32 -7.94 10.73
CA LEU A 291 -22.54 -8.43 12.08
C LEU A 291 -21.53 -9.55 12.37
N CYS A 292 -21.19 -9.76 13.64
CA CYS A 292 -20.40 -10.90 14.09
C CYS A 292 -21.28 -11.77 14.99
N LYS A 293 -21.47 -13.03 14.61
CA LYS A 293 -22.19 -14.04 15.38
C LYS A 293 -21.16 -14.87 16.15
N ASN A 294 -21.10 -14.63 17.46
CA ASN A 294 -20.20 -15.33 18.38
C ASN A 294 -20.80 -16.69 18.80
N ALA A 295 -20.03 -17.48 19.55
CA ALA A 295 -20.44 -18.80 20.05
C ALA A 295 -21.77 -18.79 20.84
N ASP A 296 -22.10 -17.66 21.49
CA ASP A 296 -23.35 -17.45 22.23
C ASP A 296 -24.57 -17.13 21.33
N GLU A 297 -24.43 -17.31 20.01
CA GLU A 297 -25.42 -17.02 18.96
C GLU A 297 -25.95 -15.58 18.89
N LYS A 298 -25.38 -14.65 19.66
CA LYS A 298 -25.78 -13.25 19.65
C LYS A 298 -25.10 -12.48 18.53
N ASP A 299 -25.90 -11.80 17.71
CA ASP A 299 -25.42 -10.89 16.67
C ASP A 299 -24.86 -9.60 17.32
N THR A 300 -23.56 -9.38 17.20
CA THR A 300 -22.91 -8.11 17.55
C THR A 300 -22.69 -7.25 16.30
N VAL A 301 -22.85 -5.93 16.41
CA VAL A 301 -22.71 -5.02 15.27
C VAL A 301 -21.24 -4.67 15.07
N VAL A 302 -20.67 -5.06 13.92
CA VAL A 302 -19.31 -4.67 13.52
C VAL A 302 -19.35 -3.41 12.64
N ILE A 303 -20.23 -3.41 11.64
CA ILE A 303 -20.56 -2.25 10.82
C ILE A 303 -22.06 -2.00 10.95
N PRO A 304 -22.49 -0.83 11.48
CA PRO A 304 -23.90 -0.48 11.58
C PRO A 304 -24.58 -0.54 10.22
N ILE A 305 -25.79 -1.11 10.19
CA ILE A 305 -26.58 -1.17 8.97
C ILE A 305 -26.99 0.26 8.58
N HIS A 306 -26.49 0.74 7.46
CA HIS A 306 -26.75 2.08 6.94
C HIS A 306 -27.03 2.06 5.44
N ARG A 307 -27.66 3.11 4.93
CA ARG A 307 -28.08 3.21 3.52
C ARG A 307 -26.90 3.67 2.68
N VAL A 308 -26.62 2.96 1.59
CA VAL A 308 -25.51 3.25 0.67
C VAL A 308 -26.01 3.38 -0.77
N THR A 309 -25.53 4.39 -1.50
CA THR A 309 -25.90 4.65 -2.90
C THR A 309 -25.02 3.86 -3.87
N SER A 310 -25.01 2.53 -3.73
CA SER A 310 -24.10 1.63 -4.45
C SER A 310 -24.36 1.46 -5.95
N HIS A 311 -25.32 2.21 -6.51
CA HIS A 311 -25.64 2.23 -7.94
C HIS A 311 -24.90 3.35 -8.68
N THR A 312 -24.44 4.37 -7.96
CA THR A 312 -23.65 5.47 -8.53
C THR A 312 -22.16 5.23 -8.40
N VAL A 313 -21.75 4.60 -7.30
CA VAL A 313 -20.36 4.28 -6.99
C VAL A 313 -20.32 2.93 -6.30
N ASP A 314 -19.41 2.05 -6.72
CA ASP A 314 -19.23 0.74 -6.10
C ASP A 314 -18.84 0.91 -4.62
N GLU A 315 -19.52 0.17 -3.75
CA GLU A 315 -19.25 0.19 -2.32
C GLU A 315 -18.17 -0.83 -1.99
N MET A 316 -17.09 -0.34 -1.40
CA MET A 316 -15.91 -1.15 -1.05
C MET A 316 -15.51 -0.89 0.40
N GLY A 317 -15.04 -1.94 1.06
CA GLY A 317 -14.43 -1.81 2.37
C GLY A 317 -13.77 -3.08 2.86
N VAL A 318 -13.10 -2.94 4.00
CA VAL A 318 -12.40 -4.04 4.68
C VAL A 318 -12.49 -3.82 6.18
N ILE A 319 -12.60 -4.93 6.91
CA ILE A 319 -12.42 -4.96 8.36
C ILE A 319 -11.38 -6.02 8.73
N THR A 320 -10.70 -5.80 9.84
CA THR A 320 -10.02 -6.88 10.56
C THR A 320 -11.04 -7.58 11.45
N CYS A 321 -11.09 -8.90 11.38
CA CYS A 321 -11.94 -9.74 12.20
C CYS A 321 -11.24 -9.97 13.55
N PRO A 322 -11.70 -9.34 14.65
CA PRO A 322 -11.01 -9.38 15.95
C PRO A 322 -11.03 -10.76 16.62
N GLU A 323 -12.00 -11.61 16.28
CA GLU A 323 -12.17 -12.93 16.87
C GLU A 323 -12.54 -13.96 15.78
N PRO A 324 -12.10 -15.23 15.91
CA PRO A 324 -12.60 -16.33 15.09
C PRO A 324 -14.10 -16.54 15.33
N ALA A 325 -14.92 -16.22 14.34
CA ALA A 325 -16.37 -16.24 14.45
C ALA A 325 -17.02 -16.28 13.06
N THR A 326 -18.35 -16.34 13.02
CA THR A 326 -19.09 -16.19 11.75
C THR A 326 -19.48 -14.73 11.57
N TYR A 327 -18.96 -14.09 10.52
CA TYR A 327 -19.32 -12.73 10.15
C TYR A 327 -20.45 -12.77 9.14
N LEU A 328 -21.55 -12.06 9.42
CA LEU A 328 -22.71 -11.96 8.56
C LEU A 328 -22.65 -10.64 7.80
N VAL A 329 -22.46 -10.72 6.48
CA VAL A 329 -22.61 -9.56 5.59
C VAL A 329 -24.09 -9.41 5.25
N VAL A 330 -24.66 -8.24 5.56
CA VAL A 330 -26.10 -7.99 5.49
C VAL A 330 -26.41 -6.96 4.41
N PHE A 331 -27.23 -7.37 3.44
CA PHE A 331 -27.87 -6.49 2.47
C PHE A 331 -29.36 -6.41 2.77
N ASP A 332 -29.84 -5.24 3.17
CA ASP A 332 -31.19 -5.05 3.66
C ASP A 332 -32.00 -4.20 2.65
N ASN A 333 -33.03 -4.82 2.06
CA ASN A 333 -34.00 -4.19 1.17
C ASN A 333 -35.41 -4.16 1.81
N SER A 334 -35.50 -4.29 3.14
CA SER A 334 -36.77 -4.32 3.87
C SER A 334 -37.55 -3.02 3.78
N TYR A 335 -36.88 -1.90 3.48
CA TYR A 335 -37.51 -0.59 3.33
C TYR A 335 -38.09 -0.33 1.94
N SER A 336 -37.80 -1.18 0.94
CA SER A 336 -38.37 -1.00 -0.41
C SER A 336 -39.75 -1.65 -0.50
N TYR A 337 -40.76 -0.85 -0.85
CA TYR A 337 -42.14 -1.33 -1.02
C TYR A 337 -42.45 -1.84 -2.44
N LEU A 338 -41.69 -1.40 -3.45
CA LEU A 338 -42.01 -1.65 -4.86
C LEU A 338 -40.89 -2.34 -5.64
N ARG A 339 -39.64 -2.25 -5.19
CA ARG A 339 -38.47 -2.55 -6.04
C ARG A 339 -37.57 -3.62 -5.41
N ASN A 340 -37.27 -4.64 -6.21
CA ASN A 340 -36.18 -5.57 -5.94
C ASN A 340 -34.83 -4.89 -6.24
N LYS A 341 -33.75 -5.35 -5.62
CA LYS A 341 -32.39 -4.88 -5.90
C LYS A 341 -31.57 -6.00 -6.50
N LYS A 342 -31.11 -5.82 -7.73
CA LYS A 342 -30.12 -6.70 -8.33
C LYS A 342 -28.74 -6.23 -7.88
N LEU A 343 -28.09 -7.07 -7.08
CA LEU A 343 -26.83 -6.84 -6.40
C LEU A 343 -25.76 -7.70 -7.05
N HIS A 344 -24.64 -7.07 -7.41
CA HIS A 344 -23.40 -7.73 -7.79
C HIS A 344 -22.42 -7.53 -6.64
N TYR A 345 -21.93 -8.60 -6.03
CA TYR A 345 -21.02 -8.51 -4.90
C TYR A 345 -19.86 -9.51 -5.00
N SER A 346 -18.70 -9.11 -4.48
CA SER A 346 -17.55 -9.95 -4.22
C SER A 346 -17.14 -9.75 -2.77
N ILE A 347 -17.18 -10.82 -1.98
CA ILE A 347 -16.81 -10.79 -0.57
C ILE A 347 -15.78 -11.88 -0.33
N GLN A 348 -14.67 -11.52 0.30
CA GLN A 348 -13.53 -12.39 0.50
C GLN A 348 -13.09 -12.34 1.97
N VAL A 349 -12.87 -13.51 2.55
CA VAL A 349 -12.13 -13.66 3.79
C VAL A 349 -10.70 -14.01 3.42
N THR A 350 -9.76 -13.20 3.87
CA THR A 350 -8.33 -13.46 3.70
C THR A 350 -7.73 -13.78 5.06
N PRO A 351 -7.17 -14.99 5.28
CA PRO A 351 -6.49 -15.30 6.53
C PRO A 351 -5.29 -14.37 6.72
N PRO A 352 -4.85 -14.12 7.96
CA PRO A 352 -3.59 -13.41 8.19
C PRO A 352 -2.48 -14.26 7.56
N ILE A 353 -1.67 -13.65 6.70
CA ILE A 353 -0.66 -14.38 5.95
C ILE A 353 0.37 -14.96 6.95
N LYS A 354 0.46 -16.29 7.02
CA LYS A 354 1.57 -16.98 7.67
C LYS A 354 2.77 -16.98 6.73
N MET A 355 3.94 -16.63 7.26
CA MET A 355 5.20 -16.43 6.54
C MET A 355 5.78 -17.68 5.84
N SER A 356 5.14 -18.85 5.94
CA SER A 356 5.70 -20.14 5.53
C SER A 356 5.15 -20.75 4.23
N MET A 357 4.35 -20.03 3.43
CA MET A 357 3.70 -20.61 2.23
C MET A 357 4.17 -20.04 0.88
N LEU A 358 5.40 -19.51 0.82
CA LEU A 358 6.07 -19.16 -0.45
C LEU A 358 7.42 -19.87 -0.64
N SER A 359 7.80 -20.76 0.26
CA SER A 359 8.81 -21.79 -0.01
C SER A 359 8.07 -23.08 -0.26
N ASP A 360 8.08 -23.57 -1.50
CA ASP A 360 8.24 -24.99 -1.86
C ASP A 360 7.88 -25.17 -3.34
N GLU A 361 8.88 -25.01 -4.21
CA GLU A 361 9.02 -25.92 -5.35
C GLU A 361 10.28 -26.75 -5.07
N GLU A 362 10.08 -27.96 -4.56
CA GLU A 362 11.09 -29.00 -4.47
C GLU A 362 11.61 -29.31 -5.88
N VAL A 363 12.86 -28.93 -6.16
CA VAL A 363 13.63 -29.57 -7.23
C VAL A 363 14.06 -30.94 -6.70
N VAL A 364 13.32 -31.96 -7.10
CA VAL A 364 13.71 -33.36 -6.94
C VAL A 364 15.01 -33.58 -7.71
N VAL A 365 16.13 -33.63 -6.98
CA VAL A 365 17.38 -34.19 -7.50
C VAL A 365 17.22 -35.70 -7.49
N LYS A 366 17.11 -36.31 -8.67
CA LYS A 366 17.32 -37.75 -8.82
C LYS A 366 18.82 -38.01 -8.87
N ASP A 367 19.29 -38.81 -7.93
CA ASP A 367 20.63 -39.41 -7.95
C ASP A 367 20.78 -40.38 -9.13
N ILE A 368 21.86 -40.19 -9.90
CA ILE A 368 22.94 -41.13 -10.29
C ILE A 368 23.72 -40.51 -11.46
#